data_AF-A0A072ULN5-F1
#
_entry.id   AF-A0A072ULN5-F1
#
_cell.length_a   1.000
_cell.length_b   1.000
_cell.length_c   1.000
_cell.angle_alpha   90.00
_cell.angle_beta   90.00
_cell.angle_gamma   90.00
#
_symmetry.space_group_name_H-M   'P 1'
#
loop_
_entity.id
_entity.type
_entity.pdbx_description
1 polymer ?
#
loop_
_entity_poly.entity_id
_entity_poly.type
_entity_poly.pdbx_seq_one_letter_code
_entity_poly.pdbx_strand_id
1 'polypeptide(L)'
;MEALFLTKPISHFKPKHSLSPKHPFEFHHHHHHHQSLTLRHKPTKLPTVTTATQNHQQQQEQEQTTPKTIEDEEPYGEVKKIIGSKALEDSTGMEYLIEWEDGHQPSWVPADFIAKDVVAEYETPWWTAARKSDENALKTILEADDYRDVNAVDSDGRTALLFVAGLGSEPCVRLLAEAGANLDHRDNSGGLSALHMAAGYVRPGVAKLLLELGADPEISDDRGRTALDLARELLKATPKGNPMQFGRRMGLEGVVRVLEGAVFEYAEVEEIMEKRGKGENLEYLVKWKDGSANEWIKGRFVAEDLVRDYEAGLEYAVAEAVVGRRVGDDGKYEFLVKWVDLDEPTWEPEENVDSELVKVFDLSNNQAQPGNDNGVSTVDLSQNSSNIVSA
;
A
#
# COMPACT_ATOMS: atom_id res chain seq x y z
N MET A 1 -21.52 25.29 31.13
CA MET A 1 -20.92 24.24 31.99
C MET A 1 -19.69 23.73 31.27
N GLU A 2 -18.56 23.67 31.98
CA GLU A 2 -17.46 22.70 31.82
C GLU A 2 -17.00 22.30 30.39
N ALA A 3 -16.11 23.13 29.82
CA ALA A 3 -14.68 22.87 29.55
C ALA A 3 -14.15 21.59 28.85
N LEU A 4 -12.95 21.78 28.26
CA LEU A 4 -11.99 20.80 27.66
C LEU A 4 -12.34 20.34 26.22
N PHE A 5 -11.39 20.13 25.28
CA PHE A 5 -9.92 19.97 25.38
C PHE A 5 -9.14 20.73 24.27
N LEU A 6 -7.83 20.98 24.50
CA LEU A 6 -6.84 21.21 23.43
C LEU A 6 -6.24 19.88 22.94
N THR A 7 -6.04 19.74 21.62
CA THR A 7 -4.83 19.12 21.02
C THR A 7 -4.70 19.52 19.54
N LYS A 8 -3.47 19.85 19.12
CA LYS A 8 -2.85 19.86 17.75
C LYS A 8 -3.74 19.87 16.49
N PRO A 9 -3.38 20.66 15.44
CA PRO A 9 -4.18 20.78 14.21
C PRO A 9 -4.56 19.43 13.61
N ILE A 10 -5.84 19.29 13.29
CA ILE A 10 -6.45 17.99 13.09
C ILE A 10 -6.35 17.60 11.62
N SER A 11 -6.00 16.33 11.40
CA SER A 11 -5.65 15.77 10.12
C SER A 11 -6.65 14.71 9.66
N HIS A 12 -6.75 14.52 8.34
CA HIS A 12 -7.91 13.89 7.68
C HIS A 12 -7.52 12.84 6.62
N PHE A 13 -8.27 11.73 6.53
CA PHE A 13 -8.09 10.62 5.57
C PHE A 13 -8.14 11.05 4.08
N LYS A 14 -6.98 11.34 3.49
CA LYS A 14 -6.72 11.64 2.07
C LYS A 14 -6.11 10.39 1.38
N PRO A 15 -6.42 10.07 0.11
CA PRO A 15 -5.73 8.98 -0.60
C PRO A 15 -4.22 9.27 -0.74
N LYS A 16 -3.36 8.30 -0.45
CA LYS A 16 -1.92 8.44 -0.65
C LYS A 16 -1.62 8.46 -2.14
N HIS A 17 -1.09 9.57 -2.66
CA HIS A 17 -0.57 9.58 -4.02
C HIS A 17 0.62 8.63 -4.13
N SER A 18 0.62 7.75 -5.13
CA SER A 18 1.66 6.74 -5.33
C SER A 18 3.04 7.40 -5.55
N LEU A 19 3.84 7.44 -4.49
CA LEU A 19 5.25 7.74 -4.54
C LEU A 19 5.99 6.44 -4.86
N SER A 20 6.46 6.32 -6.11
CA SER A 20 7.22 5.18 -6.63
C SER A 20 8.23 4.63 -5.61
N PRO A 21 8.30 3.31 -5.38
CA PRO A 21 8.97 2.73 -4.22
C PRO A 21 10.46 3.07 -4.17
N LYS A 22 10.89 3.63 -3.04
CA LYS A 22 12.31 3.78 -2.71
C LYS A 22 12.87 2.43 -2.27
N HIS A 23 13.29 1.60 -3.22
CA HIS A 23 13.92 0.30 -2.96
C HIS A 23 15.13 0.45 -2.00
N PRO A 24 15.17 -0.28 -0.88
CA PRO A 24 16.31 -0.33 0.03
C PRO A 24 17.16 -1.60 -0.18
N PHE A 25 17.30 -2.07 -1.43
CA PHE A 25 18.05 -3.30 -1.77
C PHE A 25 18.96 -3.09 -2.99
N GLU A 26 20.27 -3.23 -2.80
CA GLU A 26 21.29 -3.10 -3.85
C GLU A 26 21.43 -4.41 -4.66
N PHE A 27 20.54 -4.60 -5.64
CA PHE A 27 20.60 -5.73 -6.57
C PHE A 27 21.90 -5.72 -7.40
N HIS A 28 22.83 -6.63 -7.08
CA HIS A 28 24.12 -6.79 -7.75
C HIS A 28 23.98 -7.43 -9.16
N HIS A 29 23.51 -6.61 -10.11
CA HIS A 29 23.30 -7.02 -11.51
C HIS A 29 24.60 -7.43 -12.20
N HIS A 30 24.73 -8.72 -12.55
CA HIS A 30 25.74 -9.16 -13.51
C HIS A 30 25.30 -8.81 -14.94
N HIS A 31 26.07 -7.94 -15.60
CA HIS A 31 25.81 -7.47 -16.95
C HIS A 31 26.11 -8.56 -18.00
N HIS A 32 25.10 -8.92 -18.81
CA HIS A 32 25.32 -9.61 -20.08
C HIS A 32 24.59 -8.89 -21.23
N HIS A 33 25.29 -8.77 -22.37
CA HIS A 33 24.83 -7.97 -23.50
C HIS A 33 23.69 -8.62 -24.28
N HIS A 34 22.53 -7.95 -24.33
CA HIS A 34 21.58 -8.13 -25.42
C HIS A 34 21.85 -7.12 -26.54
N GLN A 35 22.11 -7.61 -27.76
CA GLN A 35 22.12 -6.77 -28.96
C GLN A 35 20.70 -6.70 -29.53
N SER A 36 20.17 -5.49 -29.68
CA SER A 36 18.85 -5.28 -30.28
C SER A 36 18.93 -5.35 -31.81
N LEU A 37 18.16 -6.25 -32.42
CA LEU A 37 17.91 -6.29 -33.86
C LEU A 37 16.42 -6.03 -34.11
N THR A 38 16.13 -4.86 -34.67
CA THR A 38 14.75 -4.46 -35.02
C THR A 38 14.37 -5.01 -36.39
N LEU A 39 13.21 -5.66 -36.50
CA LEU A 39 12.66 -6.10 -37.78
C LEU A 39 11.20 -5.67 -37.95
N ARG A 40 10.92 -5.02 -39.09
CA ARG A 40 9.60 -4.50 -39.45
C ARG A 40 8.68 -5.61 -39.97
N HIS A 41 7.40 -5.54 -39.63
CA HIS A 41 6.36 -6.24 -40.38
C HIS A 41 6.30 -5.79 -41.85
N LYS A 42 5.97 -6.73 -42.75
CA LYS A 42 4.83 -6.59 -43.67
C LYS A 42 4.32 -7.97 -44.15
N PRO A 43 3.01 -8.16 -44.39
CA PRO A 43 2.42 -9.50 -44.58
C PRO A 43 2.11 -9.84 -46.05
N THR A 44 2.35 -11.09 -46.48
CA THR A 44 1.68 -11.64 -47.69
C THR A 44 1.48 -13.16 -47.68
N LYS A 45 0.21 -13.59 -47.71
CA LYS A 45 -0.41 -14.75 -48.39
C LYS A 45 0.37 -16.08 -48.59
N LEU A 46 -0.28 -17.16 -48.16
CA LEU A 46 -0.16 -18.53 -48.70
C LEU A 46 -0.26 -18.57 -50.24
N PRO A 47 0.39 -19.55 -50.89
CA PRO A 47 -0.40 -20.56 -51.60
C PRO A 47 0.06 -22.02 -51.33
N THR A 48 -0.58 -22.97 -52.01
CA THR A 48 -0.63 -24.40 -51.64
C THR A 48 -0.01 -25.31 -52.72
N VAL A 49 0.76 -26.32 -52.28
CA VAL A 49 1.05 -27.60 -52.97
C VAL A 49 2.03 -27.65 -54.17
N THR A 50 2.64 -28.84 -54.29
CA THR A 50 3.30 -29.53 -55.43
C THR A 50 4.83 -29.66 -55.41
N THR A 51 5.26 -30.92 -55.48
CA THR A 51 6.64 -31.42 -55.57
C THR A 51 7.23 -31.31 -56.97
N ALA A 52 8.51 -30.96 -57.11
CA ALA A 52 9.34 -31.25 -58.29
C ALA A 52 10.84 -31.24 -57.92
N THR A 53 11.68 -31.98 -58.66
CA THR A 53 13.10 -32.23 -58.33
C THR A 53 13.98 -31.99 -59.55
N GLN A 54 15.20 -31.43 -59.39
CA GLN A 54 16.48 -31.96 -59.95
C GLN A 54 17.69 -31.00 -59.92
N ASN A 55 18.85 -31.56 -59.50
CA ASN A 55 20.23 -31.37 -60.04
C ASN A 55 20.92 -29.98 -59.94
N HIS A 56 22.26 -29.84 -59.83
CA HIS A 56 23.45 -30.74 -59.86
C HIS A 56 24.68 -29.94 -59.27
N GLN A 57 25.90 -30.40 -58.99
CA GLN A 57 26.66 -31.68 -58.99
C GLN A 57 27.94 -31.48 -58.11
N GLN A 58 28.47 -32.42 -57.32
CA GLN A 58 29.70 -33.25 -57.51
C GLN A 58 29.96 -33.99 -56.17
N GLN A 59 30.07 -35.33 -56.08
CA GLN A 59 31.21 -36.21 -56.44
C GLN A 59 32.48 -35.96 -55.58
N GLN A 60 33.13 -36.93 -54.91
CA GLN A 60 33.00 -38.41 -54.70
C GLN A 60 33.21 -38.71 -53.17
N GLU A 61 33.12 -39.91 -52.58
CA GLU A 61 33.37 -41.30 -53.02
C GLU A 61 32.47 -42.31 -52.25
N GLN A 62 32.68 -43.63 -52.36
CA GLN A 62 31.71 -44.67 -51.95
C GLN A 62 32.18 -45.60 -50.81
N GLU A 63 31.24 -45.97 -49.93
CA GLU A 63 31.19 -47.32 -49.34
C GLU A 63 29.73 -47.80 -49.28
N GLN A 64 29.49 -49.11 -49.40
CA GLN A 64 28.14 -49.69 -49.57
C GLN A 64 27.72 -50.52 -48.36
N THR A 65 26.56 -50.19 -47.77
CA THR A 65 25.70 -51.17 -47.09
C THR A 65 24.23 -50.97 -47.49
N THR A 66 23.44 -52.04 -47.36
CA THR A 66 22.08 -52.16 -47.91
C THR A 66 21.02 -51.37 -47.15
N PRO A 67 19.92 -50.95 -47.81
CA PRO A 67 18.91 -50.08 -47.20
C PRO A 67 18.18 -50.77 -46.04
N LYS A 68 18.16 -50.09 -44.90
CA LYS A 68 17.11 -50.27 -43.90
C LYS A 68 15.88 -49.43 -44.26
N THR A 69 14.77 -49.76 -43.63
CA THR A 69 13.47 -49.08 -43.73
C THR A 69 13.61 -47.58 -43.44
N ILE A 70 12.74 -46.76 -44.02
CA ILE A 70 12.41 -45.45 -43.45
C ILE A 70 11.65 -45.75 -42.15
N GLU A 71 12.36 -45.75 -41.03
CA GLU A 71 11.76 -45.74 -39.70
C GLU A 71 11.35 -44.30 -39.38
N ASP A 72 10.21 -44.11 -38.73
CA ASP A 72 9.66 -42.79 -38.41
C ASP A 72 10.52 -42.12 -37.32
N GLU A 73 11.50 -41.30 -37.72
CA GLU A 73 12.23 -40.42 -36.80
C GLU A 73 11.28 -39.36 -36.23
N GLU A 74 10.60 -39.68 -35.13
CA GLU A 74 9.92 -38.70 -34.28
C GLU A 74 10.97 -37.69 -33.80
N PRO A 75 10.91 -36.40 -34.20
CA PRO A 75 12.03 -35.46 -34.04
C PRO A 75 12.09 -34.83 -32.64
N TYR A 76 11.66 -35.58 -31.63
CA TYR A 76 11.58 -35.18 -30.23
C TYR A 76 12.24 -36.28 -29.38
N GLY A 77 13.31 -35.90 -28.67
CA GLY A 77 14.07 -36.82 -27.81
C GLY A 77 13.26 -37.35 -26.63
N GLU A 78 13.72 -38.45 -26.03
CA GLU A 78 13.10 -38.99 -24.82
C GLU A 78 13.37 -38.07 -23.61
N VAL A 79 12.31 -37.64 -22.94
CA VAL A 79 12.36 -36.75 -21.77
C VAL A 79 12.89 -37.51 -20.56
N LYS A 80 14.07 -37.13 -20.08
CA LYS A 80 14.71 -37.72 -18.90
C LYS A 80 14.11 -37.21 -17.60
N LYS A 81 14.01 -35.88 -17.49
CA LYS A 81 13.35 -35.14 -16.41
C LYS A 81 13.22 -33.66 -16.75
N ILE A 82 12.35 -32.98 -16.03
CA ILE A 82 12.32 -31.52 -15.96
C ILE A 82 13.42 -31.04 -14.98
N ILE A 83 14.13 -29.98 -15.34
CA ILE A 83 15.19 -29.32 -14.56
C ILE A 83 15.03 -27.79 -14.48
N GLY A 84 13.84 -27.28 -14.80
CA GLY A 84 13.52 -25.85 -14.81
C GLY A 84 12.08 -25.59 -15.19
N SER A 85 11.53 -24.48 -14.72
CA SER A 85 10.18 -24.01 -15.04
C SER A 85 10.17 -22.50 -15.20
N LYS A 86 9.22 -21.99 -15.99
CA LYS A 86 8.89 -20.55 -16.06
C LYS A 86 7.43 -20.38 -16.48
N ALA A 87 6.75 -19.41 -15.89
CA ALA A 87 5.46 -18.94 -16.39
C ALA A 87 5.63 -18.16 -17.70
N LEU A 88 4.60 -18.18 -18.54
CA LEU A 88 4.47 -17.26 -19.68
C LEU A 88 4.08 -15.85 -19.19
N GLU A 89 4.54 -14.80 -19.89
CA GLU A 89 4.35 -13.39 -19.50
C GLU A 89 2.86 -13.00 -19.33
N ASP A 90 1.96 -13.67 -20.03
CA ASP A 90 0.51 -13.47 -20.00
C ASP A 90 -0.23 -14.42 -19.03
N SER A 91 0.51 -15.20 -18.23
CA SER A 91 -0.03 -16.21 -17.30
C SER A 91 -0.91 -17.29 -17.94
N THR A 92 -0.79 -17.53 -19.26
CA THR A 92 -1.61 -18.54 -19.96
C THR A 92 -1.12 -19.98 -19.80
N GLY A 93 0.13 -20.17 -19.35
CA GLY A 93 0.72 -21.50 -19.19
C GLY A 93 2.17 -21.47 -18.72
N MET A 94 2.82 -22.63 -18.84
CA MET A 94 4.19 -22.90 -18.37
C MET A 94 5.06 -23.43 -19.52
N GLU A 95 6.34 -23.08 -19.51
CA GLU A 95 7.40 -23.81 -20.21
C GLU A 95 8.33 -24.47 -19.19
N TYR A 96 8.90 -25.61 -19.57
CA TYR A 96 9.80 -26.40 -18.73
C TYR A 96 11.15 -26.61 -19.42
N LEU A 97 12.24 -26.57 -18.66
CA LEU A 97 13.58 -26.89 -19.14
C LEU A 97 13.79 -28.39 -19.04
N ILE A 98 13.98 -29.05 -20.17
CA ILE A 98 14.08 -30.51 -20.27
C ILE A 98 15.54 -30.96 -20.30
N GLU A 99 15.91 -31.94 -19.48
CA GLU A 99 17.08 -32.80 -19.74
C GLU A 99 16.62 -33.97 -20.63
N TRP A 100 17.39 -34.29 -21.67
CA TRP A 100 17.07 -35.35 -22.65
C TRP A 100 17.92 -36.60 -22.40
N GLU A 101 17.40 -37.80 -22.63
CA GLU A 101 18.16 -39.06 -22.45
C GLU A 101 19.21 -39.29 -23.55
N ASP A 102 18.97 -38.76 -24.75
CA ASP A 102 19.88 -38.83 -25.90
C ASP A 102 21.16 -37.98 -25.75
N GLY A 103 21.25 -37.14 -24.70
CA GLY A 103 22.36 -36.25 -24.44
C GLY A 103 22.35 -34.93 -25.23
N HIS A 104 21.23 -34.57 -25.86
CA HIS A 104 21.02 -33.22 -26.39
C HIS A 104 21.06 -32.15 -25.29
N GLN A 105 21.40 -30.91 -25.67
CA GLN A 105 21.49 -29.80 -24.72
C GLN A 105 20.11 -29.48 -24.14
N PRO A 106 20.00 -29.16 -22.84
CA PRO A 106 18.72 -28.82 -22.23
C PRO A 106 18.03 -27.65 -22.91
N SER A 107 16.73 -27.78 -23.14
CA SER A 107 15.93 -26.83 -23.92
C SER A 107 14.57 -26.56 -23.28
N TRP A 108 14.08 -25.33 -23.44
CA TRP A 108 12.73 -24.95 -23.02
C TRP A 108 11.67 -25.53 -23.95
N VAL A 109 10.67 -26.17 -23.38
CA VAL A 109 9.57 -26.83 -24.08
C VAL A 109 8.23 -26.44 -23.41
N PRO A 110 7.20 -25.99 -24.15
CA PRO A 110 5.89 -25.68 -23.56
C PRO A 110 5.18 -26.93 -23.00
N ALA A 111 4.41 -26.75 -21.94
CA ALA A 111 3.74 -27.82 -21.21
C ALA A 111 2.94 -28.82 -22.09
N ASP A 112 2.31 -28.33 -23.16
CA ASP A 112 1.49 -29.15 -24.08
C ASP A 112 2.28 -30.19 -24.89
N PHE A 113 3.61 -30.06 -24.99
CA PHE A 113 4.50 -31.00 -25.69
C PHE A 113 5.13 -32.05 -24.76
N ILE A 114 4.84 -32.01 -23.45
CA ILE A 114 5.43 -32.91 -22.44
C ILE A 114 4.34 -33.84 -21.89
N ALA A 115 4.73 -35.08 -21.56
CA ALA A 115 3.82 -36.04 -20.97
C ALA A 115 3.25 -35.53 -19.63
N LYS A 116 1.92 -35.62 -19.46
CA LYS A 116 1.21 -34.94 -18.36
C LYS A 116 1.52 -35.50 -16.97
N ASP A 117 1.93 -36.76 -16.91
CA ASP A 117 2.45 -37.43 -15.73
C ASP A 117 3.84 -36.91 -15.34
N VAL A 118 4.75 -36.72 -16.30
CA VAL A 118 6.08 -36.11 -16.06
C VAL A 118 5.95 -34.67 -15.53
N VAL A 119 5.06 -33.86 -16.14
CA VAL A 119 4.74 -32.52 -15.61
C VAL A 119 4.12 -32.61 -14.21
N ALA A 120 3.18 -33.54 -14.00
CA ALA A 120 2.55 -33.70 -12.69
C ALA A 120 3.52 -34.18 -11.60
N GLU A 121 4.55 -34.98 -11.91
CA GLU A 121 5.57 -35.38 -10.94
C GLU A 121 6.42 -34.18 -10.49
N TYR A 122 6.83 -33.30 -11.41
CA TYR A 122 7.59 -32.09 -11.12
C TYR A 122 6.76 -30.99 -10.41
N GLU A 123 5.46 -30.92 -10.68
CA GLU A 123 4.56 -29.88 -10.14
C GLU A 123 3.81 -30.27 -8.85
N THR A 124 3.48 -31.56 -8.66
CA THR A 124 2.70 -32.00 -7.48
C THR A 124 3.34 -31.64 -6.14
N PRO A 125 4.67 -31.74 -5.93
CA PRO A 125 5.31 -31.32 -4.68
C PRO A 125 5.08 -29.84 -4.37
N TRP A 126 5.27 -28.96 -5.37
CA TRP A 126 5.09 -27.51 -5.28
C TRP A 126 3.67 -27.14 -4.88
N TRP A 127 2.66 -27.61 -5.62
CA TRP A 127 1.26 -27.33 -5.30
C TRP A 127 0.79 -27.98 -4.01
N THR A 128 1.37 -29.12 -3.62
CA THR A 128 1.09 -29.75 -2.32
C THR A 128 1.63 -28.91 -1.16
N ALA A 129 2.83 -28.34 -1.30
CA ALA A 129 3.41 -27.46 -0.29
C ALA A 129 2.62 -26.14 -0.17
N ALA A 130 2.33 -25.48 -1.30
CA ALA A 130 1.55 -24.24 -1.35
C ALA A 130 0.14 -24.42 -0.75
N ARG A 131 -0.59 -25.47 -1.14
CA ARG A 131 -1.96 -25.74 -0.65
C ARG A 131 -2.02 -26.22 0.82
N LYS A 132 -0.87 -26.52 1.44
CA LYS A 132 -0.73 -26.81 2.88
C LYS A 132 -0.14 -25.65 3.69
N SER A 133 0.39 -24.61 3.03
CA SER A 133 1.31 -23.64 3.65
C SER A 133 2.53 -24.30 4.32
N ASP A 134 3.13 -25.28 3.66
CA ASP A 134 4.33 -25.96 4.15
C ASP A 134 5.59 -25.16 3.78
N GLU A 135 5.99 -24.26 4.69
CA GLU A 135 7.17 -23.40 4.56
C GLU A 135 8.45 -24.19 4.27
N ASN A 136 8.65 -25.33 4.95
CA ASN A 136 9.87 -26.13 4.80
C ASN A 136 9.91 -26.82 3.43
N ALA A 137 8.77 -27.35 2.96
CA ALA A 137 8.68 -27.95 1.63
C ALA A 137 8.83 -26.91 0.51
N LEU A 138 8.15 -25.76 0.61
CA LEU A 138 8.33 -24.64 -0.33
C LEU A 138 9.79 -24.19 -0.39
N LYS A 139 10.43 -24.02 0.78
CA LYS A 139 11.83 -23.61 0.88
C LYS A 139 12.77 -24.65 0.27
N THR A 140 12.57 -25.93 0.56
CA THR A 140 13.41 -27.03 0.02
C THR A 140 13.32 -27.12 -1.50
N ILE A 141 12.16 -26.78 -2.09
CA ILE A 141 11.97 -26.72 -3.55
C ILE A 141 12.64 -25.47 -4.14
N LEU A 142 12.56 -24.30 -3.49
CA LEU A 142 13.19 -23.06 -3.97
C LEU A 142 14.72 -23.02 -3.78
N GLU A 143 15.27 -23.79 -2.84
CA GLU A 143 16.71 -23.97 -2.63
C GLU A 143 17.32 -25.10 -3.50
N ALA A 144 16.53 -25.70 -4.41
CA ALA A 144 17.00 -26.73 -5.34
C ALA A 144 17.62 -26.14 -6.62
N ASP A 145 18.61 -26.85 -7.17
CA ASP A 145 19.23 -26.53 -8.48
C ASP A 145 18.37 -27.05 -9.65
N ASP A 146 17.06 -26.79 -9.60
CA ASP A 146 16.04 -27.24 -10.56
C ASP A 146 15.33 -26.07 -11.28
N TYR A 147 15.95 -24.88 -11.27
CA TYR A 147 15.52 -23.64 -11.92
C TYR A 147 14.00 -23.38 -11.81
N ARG A 148 13.46 -23.54 -10.60
CA ARG A 148 12.04 -23.33 -10.27
C ARG A 148 11.65 -21.86 -10.41
N ASP A 149 10.59 -21.58 -11.15
CA ASP A 149 9.94 -20.27 -11.11
C ASP A 149 8.97 -20.19 -9.91
N VAL A 150 9.25 -19.26 -9.00
CA VAL A 150 8.37 -18.94 -7.86
C VAL A 150 6.99 -18.42 -8.30
N ASN A 151 6.90 -17.90 -9.53
CA ASN A 151 5.68 -17.42 -10.17
C ASN A 151 5.01 -18.48 -11.08
N ALA A 152 5.41 -19.75 -10.99
CA ALA A 152 4.71 -20.84 -11.66
C ALA A 152 3.19 -20.79 -11.38
N VAL A 153 2.38 -20.97 -12.42
CA VAL A 153 0.91 -20.84 -12.40
C VAL A 153 0.20 -22.18 -12.58
N ASP A 154 -0.93 -22.36 -11.89
CA ASP A 154 -1.84 -23.48 -12.16
C ASP A 154 -2.84 -23.17 -13.30
N SER A 155 -3.72 -24.11 -13.62
CA SER A 155 -4.70 -23.99 -14.72
C SER A 155 -5.66 -22.80 -14.60
N ASP A 156 -5.80 -22.23 -13.41
CA ASP A 156 -6.65 -21.09 -13.13
C ASP A 156 -5.84 -19.76 -13.15
N GLY A 157 -4.56 -19.82 -13.50
CA GLY A 157 -3.61 -18.70 -13.50
C GLY A 157 -3.10 -18.34 -12.11
N ARG A 158 -3.18 -19.23 -11.10
CA ARG A 158 -2.79 -18.88 -9.71
C ARG A 158 -1.37 -19.30 -9.40
N THR A 159 -0.58 -18.40 -8.83
CA THR A 159 0.73 -18.71 -8.24
C THR A 159 0.59 -19.26 -6.82
N ALA A 160 1.66 -19.85 -6.28
CA ALA A 160 1.71 -20.32 -4.90
C ALA A 160 1.37 -19.22 -3.87
N LEU A 161 1.70 -17.95 -4.17
CA LEU A 161 1.46 -16.81 -3.30
C LEU A 161 -0.04 -16.60 -3.01
N LEU A 162 -0.90 -16.73 -4.03
CA LEU A 162 -2.35 -16.58 -3.88
C LEU A 162 -2.93 -17.65 -2.94
N PHE A 163 -2.43 -18.89 -3.02
CA PHE A 163 -2.82 -19.97 -2.11
C PHE A 163 -2.43 -19.68 -0.66
N VAL A 164 -1.16 -19.39 -0.39
CA VAL A 164 -0.69 -19.17 1.00
C VAL A 164 -1.26 -17.88 1.59
N ALA A 165 -1.57 -16.87 0.76
CA ALA A 165 -2.23 -15.65 1.19
C ALA A 165 -3.68 -15.89 1.66
N GLY A 166 -4.46 -16.69 0.91
CA GLY A 166 -5.81 -17.11 1.32
C GLY A 166 -5.81 -18.06 2.53
N LEU A 167 -4.81 -18.94 2.63
CA LEU A 167 -4.61 -19.80 3.80
C LEU A 167 -4.17 -19.02 5.05
N GLY A 168 -3.57 -17.84 4.89
CA GLY A 168 -3.19 -16.94 5.98
C GLY A 168 -1.78 -17.17 6.52
N SER A 169 -0.87 -17.77 5.74
CA SER A 169 0.48 -18.09 6.20
C SER A 169 1.48 -16.95 5.92
N GLU A 170 1.66 -16.09 6.92
CA GLU A 170 2.68 -15.03 6.89
C GLU A 170 4.11 -15.53 6.61
N PRO A 171 4.59 -16.67 7.18
CA PRO A 171 5.92 -17.18 6.86
C PRO A 171 6.08 -17.58 5.39
N CYS A 172 5.09 -18.24 4.80
CA CYS A 172 5.15 -18.64 3.39
C CYS A 172 5.03 -17.44 2.45
N VAL A 173 4.21 -16.43 2.79
CA VAL A 173 4.12 -15.16 2.05
C VAL A 173 5.48 -14.45 2.05
N ARG A 174 6.17 -14.41 3.20
CA ARG A 174 7.51 -13.85 3.31
C ARG A 174 8.53 -14.62 2.47
N LEU A 175 8.58 -15.95 2.60
CA LEU A 175 9.49 -16.82 1.85
C LEU A 175 9.35 -16.64 0.32
N LEU A 176 8.10 -16.61 -0.18
CA LEU A 176 7.84 -16.43 -1.62
C LEU A 176 8.25 -15.03 -2.09
N ALA A 177 7.99 -13.98 -1.30
CA ALA A 177 8.42 -12.62 -1.62
C ALA A 177 9.95 -12.46 -1.60
N GLU A 178 10.64 -13.07 -0.64
CA GLU A 178 12.11 -13.12 -0.56
C GLU A 178 12.72 -13.90 -1.74
N ALA A 179 12.00 -14.88 -2.29
CA ALA A 179 12.34 -15.59 -3.53
C ALA A 179 11.93 -14.87 -4.84
N GLY A 180 11.34 -13.65 -4.76
CA GLY A 180 11.00 -12.84 -5.93
C GLY A 180 9.60 -13.07 -6.52
N ALA A 181 8.63 -13.54 -5.72
CA ALA A 181 7.24 -13.66 -6.14
C ALA A 181 6.61 -12.30 -6.46
N ASN A 182 5.89 -12.22 -7.58
CA ASN A 182 5.08 -11.08 -7.97
C ASN A 182 3.87 -10.95 -7.04
N LEU A 183 3.92 -9.96 -6.14
CA LEU A 183 2.85 -9.68 -5.17
C LEU A 183 1.55 -9.22 -5.85
N ASP A 184 1.71 -8.61 -7.02
CA ASP A 184 0.68 -7.92 -7.81
C ASP A 184 0.08 -8.82 -8.90
N HIS A 185 0.49 -10.08 -8.96
CA HIS A 185 -0.05 -11.12 -9.84
C HIS A 185 -1.57 -11.24 -9.73
N ARG A 186 -2.27 -11.43 -10.86
CA ARG A 186 -3.74 -11.57 -10.94
C ARG A 186 -4.12 -12.92 -11.55
N ASP A 187 -5.08 -13.63 -10.97
CA ASP A 187 -5.53 -14.93 -11.53
C ASP A 187 -6.44 -14.81 -12.76
N ASN A 188 -6.45 -15.84 -13.61
CA ASN A 188 -7.27 -15.89 -14.83
C ASN A 188 -8.76 -16.19 -14.54
N SER A 189 -9.11 -16.46 -13.28
CA SER A 189 -10.49 -16.79 -12.86
C SER A 189 -11.33 -15.57 -12.50
N GLY A 190 -10.70 -14.45 -12.18
CA GLY A 190 -11.39 -13.18 -11.92
C GLY A 190 -10.48 -12.00 -11.61
N GLY A 191 -9.21 -12.06 -11.99
CA GLY A 191 -8.25 -10.98 -11.79
C GLY A 191 -7.78 -10.83 -10.35
N LEU A 192 -7.90 -11.88 -9.52
CA LEU A 192 -7.67 -11.78 -8.08
C LEU A 192 -6.19 -11.84 -7.73
N SER A 193 -5.71 -10.86 -6.96
CA SER A 193 -4.33 -10.81 -6.45
C SER A 193 -4.16 -11.36 -5.03
N ALA A 194 -2.92 -11.44 -4.54
CA ALA A 194 -2.62 -11.92 -3.18
C ALA A 194 -3.38 -11.12 -2.10
N LEU A 195 -3.52 -9.79 -2.28
CA LEU A 195 -4.33 -8.94 -1.39
C LEU A 195 -5.83 -9.28 -1.45
N HIS A 196 -6.37 -9.63 -2.63
CA HIS A 196 -7.76 -10.09 -2.76
C HIS A 196 -7.99 -11.43 -2.05
N MET A 197 -7.04 -12.37 -2.15
CA MET A 197 -7.11 -13.64 -1.43
C MET A 197 -7.05 -13.40 0.09
N ALA A 198 -6.12 -12.56 0.55
CA ALA A 198 -6.03 -12.18 1.96
C ALA A 198 -7.33 -11.50 2.47
N ALA A 199 -7.95 -10.64 1.67
CA ALA A 199 -9.20 -9.98 2.02
C ALA A 199 -10.40 -10.96 2.04
N GLY A 200 -10.57 -11.75 0.98
CA GLY A 200 -11.68 -12.70 0.83
C GLY A 200 -11.71 -13.80 1.89
N TYR A 201 -10.53 -14.32 2.24
CA TYR A 201 -10.37 -15.32 3.30
C TYR A 201 -10.11 -14.72 4.70
N VAL A 202 -10.21 -13.40 4.85
CA VAL A 202 -10.21 -12.69 6.14
C VAL A 202 -8.89 -12.84 6.91
N ARG A 203 -7.77 -12.50 6.26
CA ARG A 203 -6.38 -12.65 6.74
C ARG A 203 -5.70 -11.28 6.98
N PRO A 204 -6.04 -10.54 8.05
CA PRO A 204 -5.52 -9.19 8.26
C PRO A 204 -4.00 -9.12 8.47
N GLY A 205 -3.39 -10.17 9.03
CA GLY A 205 -1.94 -10.26 9.20
C GLY A 205 -1.19 -10.40 7.86
N VAL A 206 -1.62 -11.33 7.01
CA VAL A 206 -1.13 -11.44 5.62
C VAL A 206 -1.39 -10.16 4.82
N ALA A 207 -2.58 -9.56 4.92
CA ALA A 207 -2.88 -8.32 4.21
C ALA A 207 -1.91 -7.21 4.61
N LYS A 208 -1.60 -7.09 5.91
CA LYS A 208 -0.58 -6.15 6.41
C LYS A 208 0.82 -6.48 5.89
N LEU A 209 1.22 -7.76 5.92
CA LEU A 209 2.52 -8.20 5.45
C LEU A 209 2.73 -7.93 3.95
N LEU A 210 1.73 -8.18 3.09
CA LEU A 210 1.80 -7.90 1.65
C LEU A 210 2.02 -6.40 1.38
N LEU A 211 1.35 -5.53 2.15
CA LEU A 211 1.53 -4.07 2.06
C LEU A 211 2.91 -3.63 2.59
N GLU A 212 3.42 -4.27 3.64
CA GLU A 212 4.79 -4.05 4.16
C GLU A 212 5.88 -4.54 3.19
N LEU A 213 5.56 -5.50 2.32
CA LEU A 213 6.42 -6.00 1.24
C LEU A 213 6.28 -5.18 -0.06
N GLY A 214 5.32 -4.25 -0.14
CA GLY A 214 5.14 -3.32 -1.26
C GLY A 214 4.09 -3.69 -2.31
N ALA A 215 3.17 -4.61 -2.03
CA ALA A 215 2.05 -4.94 -2.92
C ALA A 215 1.11 -3.73 -3.12
N ASP A 216 0.61 -3.51 -4.33
CA ASP A 216 -0.25 -2.37 -4.66
C ASP A 216 -1.72 -2.60 -4.20
N PRO A 217 -2.26 -1.78 -3.27
CA PRO A 217 -3.64 -1.91 -2.80
C PRO A 217 -4.70 -1.49 -3.83
N GLU A 218 -4.34 -0.70 -4.86
CA GLU A 218 -5.28 -0.16 -5.86
C GLU A 218 -5.53 -1.13 -7.03
N ILE A 219 -4.79 -2.25 -7.09
CA ILE A 219 -5.06 -3.32 -8.05
C ILE A 219 -6.50 -3.79 -7.92
N SER A 220 -7.20 -3.83 -9.06
CA SER A 220 -8.60 -4.22 -9.14
C SER A 220 -8.78 -5.64 -9.70
N ASP A 221 -9.78 -6.34 -9.20
CA ASP A 221 -10.30 -7.57 -9.81
C ASP A 221 -11.02 -7.29 -11.16
N ASP A 222 -11.42 -8.33 -11.90
CA ASP A 222 -12.11 -8.18 -13.19
C ASP A 222 -13.55 -7.62 -13.07
N ARG A 223 -13.98 -7.27 -11.86
CA ARG A 223 -15.23 -6.54 -11.58
C ARG A 223 -14.98 -5.07 -11.23
N GLY A 224 -13.73 -4.62 -11.29
CA GLY A 224 -13.32 -3.25 -10.95
C GLY A 224 -13.37 -2.96 -9.44
N ARG A 225 -13.16 -3.97 -8.60
CA ARG A 225 -13.10 -3.82 -7.12
C ARG A 225 -11.66 -3.94 -6.66
N THR A 226 -11.21 -3.04 -5.78
CA THR A 226 -9.96 -3.25 -5.03
C THR A 226 -10.12 -4.35 -3.98
N ALA A 227 -9.01 -4.79 -3.38
CA ALA A 227 -9.05 -5.66 -2.20
C ALA A 227 -9.81 -5.02 -1.02
N LEU A 228 -9.81 -3.68 -0.92
CA LEU A 228 -10.54 -2.92 0.09
C LEU A 228 -12.05 -2.93 -0.17
N ASP A 229 -12.47 -2.76 -1.43
CA ASP A 229 -13.89 -2.81 -1.81
C ASP A 229 -14.46 -4.21 -1.63
N LEU A 230 -13.69 -5.25 -1.97
CA LEU A 230 -14.04 -6.65 -1.67
C LEU A 230 -14.24 -6.86 -0.15
N ALA A 231 -13.32 -6.36 0.69
CA ALA A 231 -13.45 -6.48 2.14
C ALA A 231 -14.69 -5.73 2.69
N ARG A 232 -14.97 -4.52 2.18
CA ARG A 232 -16.15 -3.71 2.52
C ARG A 232 -17.46 -4.36 2.06
N GLU A 233 -17.50 -4.95 0.86
CA GLU A 233 -18.65 -5.69 0.33
C GLU A 233 -18.96 -6.92 1.21
N LEU A 234 -17.94 -7.73 1.52
CA LEU A 234 -18.06 -8.90 2.38
C LEU A 234 -18.48 -8.55 3.81
N LEU A 235 -17.99 -7.44 4.36
CA LEU A 235 -18.39 -6.94 5.68
C LEU A 235 -19.86 -6.51 5.69
N LYS A 236 -20.31 -5.78 4.66
CA LYS A 236 -21.72 -5.37 4.46
C LYS A 236 -22.65 -6.58 4.30
N ALA A 237 -22.20 -7.64 3.64
CA ALA A 237 -22.96 -8.87 3.43
C ALA A 237 -22.99 -9.82 4.66
N THR A 238 -22.08 -9.66 5.63
CA THR A 238 -21.95 -10.60 6.76
C THR A 238 -23.04 -10.35 7.83
N PRO A 239 -23.88 -11.36 8.18
CA PRO A 239 -25.00 -11.17 9.10
C PRO A 239 -24.59 -10.67 10.51
N LYS A 240 -25.19 -9.55 10.94
CA LYS A 240 -24.84 -8.90 12.21
C LYS A 240 -25.31 -9.66 13.46
N GLY A 241 -26.46 -10.31 13.39
CA GLY A 241 -27.17 -10.92 14.54
C GLY A 241 -26.79 -12.37 14.89
N ASN A 242 -25.80 -12.98 14.22
CA ASN A 242 -25.35 -14.34 14.55
C ASN A 242 -23.98 -14.28 15.25
N PRO A 243 -23.85 -14.73 16.51
CA PRO A 243 -22.57 -14.78 17.22
C PRO A 243 -21.46 -15.56 16.50
N MET A 244 -21.80 -16.61 15.74
CA MET A 244 -20.82 -17.37 14.94
C MET A 244 -20.20 -16.53 13.82
N GLN A 245 -20.88 -15.47 13.36
CA GLN A 245 -20.38 -14.55 12.35
C GLN A 245 -19.66 -13.33 12.95
N PHE A 246 -19.66 -13.17 14.28
CA PHE A 246 -18.98 -12.06 14.95
C PHE A 246 -17.47 -12.06 14.66
N GLY A 247 -16.81 -13.23 14.79
CA GLY A 247 -15.38 -13.36 14.49
C GLY A 247 -15.03 -13.03 13.03
N ARG A 248 -15.91 -13.39 12.08
CA ARG A 248 -15.74 -13.03 10.66
C ARG A 248 -15.84 -11.52 10.46
N ARG A 249 -16.79 -10.85 11.12
CA ARG A 249 -16.90 -9.39 11.07
C ARG A 249 -15.69 -8.69 11.67
N MET A 250 -15.26 -9.07 12.87
CA MET A 250 -14.04 -8.51 13.49
C MET A 250 -12.80 -8.70 12.61
N GLY A 251 -12.66 -9.86 11.94
CA GLY A 251 -11.58 -10.10 11.00
C GLY A 251 -11.65 -9.23 9.74
N LEU A 252 -12.85 -9.05 9.17
CA LEU A 252 -13.07 -8.19 8.01
C LEU A 252 -12.87 -6.71 8.36
N GLU A 253 -13.35 -6.26 9.52
CA GLU A 253 -13.09 -4.94 10.09
C GLU A 253 -11.56 -4.73 10.29
N GLY A 254 -10.84 -5.77 10.70
CA GLY A 254 -9.38 -5.78 10.78
C GLY A 254 -8.68 -5.65 9.43
N VAL A 255 -9.15 -6.35 8.39
CA VAL A 255 -8.65 -6.24 7.00
C VAL A 255 -8.92 -4.85 6.44
N VAL A 256 -10.17 -4.37 6.57
CA VAL A 256 -10.59 -3.04 6.11
C VAL A 256 -9.70 -1.97 6.72
N ARG A 257 -9.49 -1.97 8.05
CA ARG A 257 -8.61 -1.01 8.73
C ARG A 257 -7.15 -1.06 8.24
N VAL A 258 -6.63 -2.25 7.91
CA VAL A 258 -5.25 -2.42 7.40
C VAL A 258 -5.12 -1.82 6.00
N LEU A 259 -6.06 -2.13 5.10
CA LEU A 259 -6.08 -1.59 3.74
C LEU A 259 -6.38 -0.07 3.75
N GLU A 260 -7.31 0.39 4.58
CA GLU A 260 -7.59 1.82 4.75
C GLU A 260 -6.37 2.59 5.28
N GLY A 261 -5.60 2.03 6.21
CA GLY A 261 -4.32 2.62 6.65
C GLY A 261 -3.20 2.61 5.61
N ALA A 262 -3.33 1.82 4.53
CA ALA A 262 -2.40 1.82 3.40
C ALA A 262 -2.85 2.78 2.28
N VAL A 263 -4.13 2.72 1.88
CA VAL A 263 -4.72 3.57 0.83
C VAL A 263 -4.80 5.04 1.26
N PHE A 264 -5.06 5.32 2.55
CA PHE A 264 -5.28 6.69 3.04
C PHE A 264 -4.23 7.13 4.08
N GLU A 265 -4.08 8.44 4.26
CA GLU A 265 -3.26 9.12 5.27
C GLU A 265 -4.02 10.26 5.94
N TYR A 266 -3.64 10.65 7.16
CA TYR A 266 -4.20 11.84 7.81
C TYR A 266 -3.42 13.11 7.40
N ALA A 267 -4.04 14.00 6.60
CA ALA A 267 -3.48 15.27 6.11
C ALA A 267 -4.16 16.52 6.75
N GLU A 268 -3.42 17.59 7.03
CA GLU A 268 -3.97 18.80 7.69
C GLU A 268 -4.86 19.66 6.79
N VAL A 269 -6.02 20.04 7.33
CA VAL A 269 -6.97 20.99 6.72
C VAL A 269 -6.52 22.43 6.99
N GLU A 270 -6.58 23.28 5.97
CA GLU A 270 -6.40 24.74 6.11
C GLU A 270 -7.72 25.42 6.46
N GLU A 271 -8.79 25.07 5.74
CA GLU A 271 -10.08 25.77 5.77
C GLU A 271 -11.20 24.82 5.31
N ILE A 272 -12.41 24.97 5.87
CA ILE A 272 -13.64 24.44 5.26
C ILE A 272 -14.30 25.61 4.53
N MET A 273 -14.45 25.51 3.20
CA MET A 273 -14.96 26.61 2.38
C MET A 273 -16.48 26.54 2.18
N GLU A 274 -17.00 25.36 1.84
CA GLU A 274 -18.41 25.16 1.51
C GLU A 274 -19.00 23.91 2.17
N LYS A 275 -20.34 23.84 2.22
CA LYS A 275 -21.11 22.73 2.77
C LYS A 275 -22.24 22.35 1.82
N ARG A 276 -22.39 21.06 1.53
CA ARG A 276 -23.48 20.52 0.71
C ARG A 276 -24.08 19.25 1.28
N GLY A 277 -25.28 18.91 0.80
CA GLY A 277 -26.00 17.72 1.23
C GLY A 277 -26.45 17.75 2.70
N LYS A 278 -26.96 16.62 3.20
CA LYS A 278 -27.53 16.45 4.55
C LYS A 278 -27.43 14.97 4.99
N GLY A 279 -27.37 14.72 6.30
CA GLY A 279 -27.34 13.37 6.87
C GLY A 279 -26.09 12.59 6.45
N GLU A 280 -26.23 11.32 6.07
CA GLU A 280 -25.12 10.48 5.58
C GLU A 280 -24.44 11.01 4.30
N ASN A 281 -25.11 11.92 3.58
CA ASN A 281 -24.61 12.60 2.39
C ASN A 281 -24.23 14.07 2.69
N LEU A 282 -23.93 14.42 3.94
CA LEU A 282 -23.31 15.69 4.30
C LEU A 282 -21.84 15.69 3.84
N GLU A 283 -21.47 16.71 3.07
CA GLU A 283 -20.13 16.89 2.51
C GLU A 283 -19.65 18.34 2.67
N TYR A 284 -18.35 18.51 2.89
CA TYR A 284 -17.67 19.78 3.08
C TYR A 284 -16.58 19.94 2.02
N LEU A 285 -16.43 21.14 1.45
CA LEU A 285 -15.33 21.47 0.55
C LEU A 285 -14.12 21.87 1.39
N VAL A 286 -13.09 21.05 1.36
CA VAL A 286 -11.88 21.17 2.18
C VAL A 286 -10.75 21.76 1.35
N LYS A 287 -10.07 22.77 1.92
CA LYS A 287 -8.81 23.34 1.44
C LYS A 287 -7.65 22.76 2.23
N TRP A 288 -6.57 22.37 1.57
CA TRP A 288 -5.47 21.62 2.20
C TRP A 288 -4.24 22.49 2.46
N LYS A 289 -3.63 22.38 3.65
CA LYS A 289 -2.40 23.14 3.99
C LYS A 289 -1.20 22.79 3.12
N ASP A 290 -1.22 21.63 2.46
CA ASP A 290 -0.17 21.19 1.53
C ASP A 290 -0.29 21.82 0.12
N GLY A 291 -1.31 22.65 -0.12
CA GLY A 291 -1.58 23.28 -1.42
C GLY A 291 -2.22 22.36 -2.47
N SER A 292 -2.68 21.17 -2.08
CA SER A 292 -3.44 20.27 -2.96
C SER A 292 -4.78 20.88 -3.39
N ALA A 293 -5.32 20.39 -4.51
CA ALA A 293 -6.63 20.80 -4.99
C ALA A 293 -7.74 20.50 -3.97
N ASN A 294 -8.64 21.48 -3.78
CA ASN A 294 -9.73 21.40 -2.81
C ASN A 294 -10.69 20.25 -3.15
N GLU A 295 -11.13 19.50 -2.13
CA GLU A 295 -11.92 18.26 -2.33
C GLU A 295 -13.21 18.26 -1.49
N TRP A 296 -14.26 17.62 -2.03
CA TRP A 296 -15.53 17.42 -1.32
C TRP A 296 -15.49 16.17 -0.45
N ILE A 297 -15.24 16.37 0.84
CA ILE A 297 -15.06 15.30 1.84
C ILE A 297 -16.35 15.08 2.63
N LYS A 298 -16.68 13.81 2.93
CA LYS A 298 -17.87 13.47 3.73
C LYS A 298 -17.69 13.89 5.18
N GLY A 299 -18.66 14.61 5.75
CA GLY A 299 -18.57 15.21 7.08
C GLY A 299 -18.39 14.25 8.26
N ARG A 300 -18.55 12.93 8.03
CA ARG A 300 -18.22 11.87 9.01
C ARG A 300 -16.73 11.53 9.09
N PHE A 301 -15.93 12.05 8.17
CA PHE A 301 -14.48 11.86 8.12
C PHE A 301 -13.75 13.15 8.49
N VAL A 302 -14.27 14.32 8.09
CA VAL A 302 -13.85 15.64 8.58
C VAL A 302 -13.94 15.70 10.11
N ALA A 303 -12.99 16.38 10.75
CA ALA A 303 -12.91 16.47 12.20
C ALA A 303 -14.11 17.24 12.81
N GLU A 304 -14.59 16.79 13.96
CA GLU A 304 -15.78 17.35 14.62
C GLU A 304 -15.59 18.80 15.08
N ASP A 305 -14.36 19.18 15.44
CA ASP A 305 -13.97 20.54 15.80
C ASP A 305 -13.93 21.48 14.59
N LEU A 306 -13.25 21.12 13.50
CA LEU A 306 -13.28 21.88 12.24
C LEU A 306 -14.72 22.09 11.74
N VAL A 307 -15.56 21.06 11.84
CA VAL A 307 -16.99 21.13 11.48
C VAL A 307 -17.76 22.06 12.42
N ARG A 308 -17.51 22.00 13.74
CA ARG A 308 -18.13 22.88 14.74
C ARG A 308 -17.73 24.33 14.51
N ASP A 309 -16.46 24.60 14.24
CA ASP A 309 -15.94 25.95 14.05
C ASP A 309 -16.53 26.58 12.78
N TYR A 310 -16.62 25.81 11.68
CA TYR A 310 -17.33 26.21 10.46
C TYR A 310 -18.85 26.39 10.70
N GLU A 311 -19.52 25.50 11.43
CA GLU A 311 -20.95 25.64 11.74
C GLU A 311 -21.26 26.80 12.70
N ALA A 312 -20.29 27.23 13.51
CA ALA A 312 -20.36 28.43 14.35
C ALA A 312 -20.09 29.73 13.55
N GLY A 313 -19.57 29.64 12.33
CA GLY A 313 -19.16 30.79 11.52
C GLY A 313 -17.85 31.43 12.01
N LEU A 314 -16.94 30.63 12.59
CA LEU A 314 -15.60 31.10 12.94
C LEU A 314 -14.72 31.14 11.69
N GLU A 315 -14.24 32.33 11.34
CA GLU A 315 -13.32 32.54 10.22
C GLU A 315 -11.86 32.38 10.71
N TYR A 316 -11.07 31.55 10.03
CA TYR A 316 -9.65 31.33 10.39
C TYR A 316 -8.77 32.52 9.95
N ALA A 317 -8.82 33.61 10.71
CA ALA A 317 -7.97 34.78 10.52
C ALA A 317 -6.53 34.55 11.01
N VAL A 318 -5.54 35.13 10.31
CA VAL A 318 -4.13 35.05 10.73
C VAL A 318 -3.84 36.16 11.74
N ALA A 319 -3.48 35.79 12.97
CA ALA A 319 -3.02 36.74 13.98
C ALA A 319 -1.58 37.20 13.66
N GLU A 320 -1.38 38.52 13.54
CA GLU A 320 -0.05 39.13 13.37
C GLU A 320 0.68 39.22 14.73
N ALA A 321 -0.02 39.70 15.76
CA ALA A 321 0.54 39.89 17.09
C ALA A 321 -0.54 40.02 18.17
N VAL A 322 -0.22 39.56 19.38
CA VAL A 322 -0.91 40.00 20.60
C VAL A 322 -0.35 41.38 20.99
N VAL A 323 -1.22 42.38 21.11
CA VAL A 323 -0.86 43.78 21.41
C VAL A 323 -1.40 44.28 22.76
N GLY A 324 -2.15 43.44 23.49
CA GLY A 324 -2.67 43.77 24.83
C GLY A 324 -3.23 42.55 25.57
N ARG A 325 -3.42 42.68 26.88
CA ARG A 325 -4.09 41.70 27.76
C ARG A 325 -4.98 42.43 28.76
N ARG A 326 -6.17 41.89 29.04
CA ARG A 326 -7.07 42.30 30.11
C ARG A 326 -7.61 41.06 30.85
N VAL A 327 -8.36 41.28 31.92
CA VAL A 327 -9.17 40.24 32.56
C VAL A 327 -10.62 40.48 32.13
N GLY A 328 -11.29 39.43 31.64
CA GLY A 328 -12.70 39.47 31.22
C GLY A 328 -13.66 39.40 32.41
N ASP A 329 -14.97 39.60 32.14
CA ASP A 329 -16.02 39.61 33.17
C ASP A 329 -16.22 38.25 33.87
N ASP A 330 -15.71 37.15 33.30
CA ASP A 330 -15.69 35.81 33.89
C ASP A 330 -14.45 35.52 34.76
N GLY A 331 -13.47 36.44 34.78
CA GLY A 331 -12.21 36.33 35.50
C GLY A 331 -11.06 35.67 34.73
N LYS A 332 -11.24 35.28 33.47
CA LYS A 332 -10.14 34.79 32.60
C LYS A 332 -9.33 35.91 31.97
N TYR A 333 -8.21 35.58 31.33
CA TYR A 333 -7.54 36.51 30.43
C TYR A 333 -8.21 36.59 29.06
N GLU A 334 -8.28 37.80 28.55
CA GLU A 334 -8.57 38.12 27.16
C GLU A 334 -7.40 38.92 26.59
N PHE A 335 -7.08 38.71 25.32
CA PHE A 335 -5.95 39.30 24.63
C PHE A 335 -6.44 40.15 23.46
N LEU A 336 -5.81 41.31 23.27
CA LEU A 336 -6.07 42.17 22.13
C LEU A 336 -5.22 41.68 20.96
N VAL A 337 -5.84 41.01 20.00
CA VAL A 337 -5.18 40.39 18.85
C VAL A 337 -5.23 41.36 17.67
N LYS A 338 -4.07 41.70 17.12
CA LYS A 338 -3.96 42.32 15.80
C LYS A 338 -3.92 41.21 14.75
N TRP A 339 -4.79 41.30 13.76
CA TRP A 339 -4.88 40.37 12.64
C TRP A 339 -4.15 40.93 11.41
N VAL A 340 -3.81 40.05 10.47
CA VAL A 340 -3.25 40.45 9.17
C VAL A 340 -4.31 41.13 8.29
N ASP A 341 -5.57 40.69 8.40
CA ASP A 341 -6.65 41.01 7.47
C ASP A 341 -7.72 41.96 8.05
N LEU A 342 -7.55 42.47 9.29
CA LEU A 342 -8.44 43.43 9.93
C LEU A 342 -7.69 44.70 10.38
N ASP A 343 -8.22 45.87 10.01
CA ASP A 343 -7.65 47.18 10.37
C ASP A 343 -7.66 47.47 11.88
N GLU A 344 -8.64 46.93 12.61
CA GLU A 344 -8.80 47.11 14.07
C GLU A 344 -8.60 45.77 14.82
N PRO A 345 -7.82 45.75 15.92
CA PRO A 345 -7.60 44.54 16.70
C PRO A 345 -8.80 44.18 17.60
N THR A 346 -9.10 42.88 17.75
CA THR A 346 -10.23 42.37 18.55
C THR A 346 -9.79 41.79 19.89
N TRP A 347 -10.70 41.75 20.87
CA TRP A 347 -10.45 41.11 22.16
C TRP A 347 -10.92 39.66 22.13
N GLU A 348 -9.97 38.73 22.12
CA GLU A 348 -10.20 37.28 22.09
C GLU A 348 -9.94 36.65 23.46
N PRO A 349 -10.68 35.59 23.85
CA PRO A 349 -10.37 34.80 25.05
C PRO A 349 -9.03 34.05 24.89
N GLU A 350 -8.35 33.77 26.00
CA GLU A 350 -7.07 33.03 26.02
C GLU A 350 -7.10 31.71 25.22
N GLU A 351 -8.24 31.01 25.16
CA GLU A 351 -8.38 29.77 24.40
C GLU A 351 -8.38 29.93 22.87
N ASN A 352 -8.61 31.14 22.34
CA ASN A 352 -8.64 31.43 20.89
C ASN A 352 -7.28 31.89 20.33
N VAL A 353 -6.26 32.10 21.16
CA VAL A 353 -5.03 32.85 20.79
C VAL A 353 -3.81 31.94 20.81
N ASP A 354 -2.92 32.09 19.81
CA ASP A 354 -1.70 31.30 19.74
C ASP A 354 -0.80 31.56 20.96
N SER A 355 -0.51 30.50 21.71
CA SER A 355 0.33 30.54 22.90
C SER A 355 1.75 31.07 22.66
N GLU A 356 2.29 30.95 21.44
CA GLU A 356 3.60 31.55 21.10
C GLU A 356 3.48 33.08 20.95
N LEU A 357 2.39 33.61 20.38
CA LEU A 357 2.16 35.05 20.31
C LEU A 357 1.96 35.65 21.73
N VAL A 358 1.27 34.93 22.62
CA VAL A 358 1.15 35.30 24.04
C VAL A 358 2.53 35.34 24.72
N LYS A 359 3.39 34.34 24.51
CA LYS A 359 4.76 34.32 25.05
C LYS A 359 5.61 35.48 24.51
N VAL A 360 5.52 35.78 23.21
CA VAL A 360 6.23 36.92 22.60
C VAL A 360 5.79 38.25 23.21
N PHE A 361 4.47 38.44 23.39
CA PHE A 361 3.93 39.62 24.08
C PHE A 361 4.46 39.73 25.51
N ASP A 362 4.36 38.68 26.33
CA ASP A 362 4.84 38.70 27.71
C ASP A 362 6.35 38.92 27.82
N LEU A 363 7.16 38.34 26.93
CA LEU A 363 8.60 38.62 26.87
C LEU A 363 8.89 40.09 26.53
N SER A 364 8.16 40.68 25.57
CA SER A 364 8.31 42.09 25.21
C SER A 364 7.93 43.05 26.35
N ASN A 365 6.85 42.76 27.08
CA ASN A 365 6.37 43.59 28.19
C ASN A 365 7.30 43.50 29.42
N ASN A 366 7.84 42.31 29.71
CA ASN A 366 8.81 42.15 30.79
C ASN A 366 10.16 42.84 30.51
N GLN A 367 10.53 43.04 29.23
CA GLN A 367 11.71 43.86 28.88
C GLN A 367 11.46 45.38 28.98
N ALA A 368 10.20 45.82 29.09
CA ALA A 368 9.85 47.24 29.19
C ALA A 368 9.92 47.84 30.61
N GLN A 369 10.37 47.07 31.61
CA GLN A 369 10.56 47.49 33.02
C GLN A 369 12.05 47.54 33.41
N PRO A 370 12.83 48.54 32.98
CA PRO A 370 14.13 48.83 33.58
C PRO A 370 13.94 49.34 35.02
N GLY A 371 14.67 48.78 35.97
CA GLY A 371 14.42 49.01 37.40
C GLY A 371 14.63 50.46 37.86
N ASN A 372 13.65 51.01 38.57
CA ASN A 372 13.76 52.29 39.27
C ASN A 372 14.16 52.06 40.74
N ASP A 373 15.42 51.68 40.95
CA ASP A 373 16.01 51.60 42.30
C ASP A 373 16.46 52.99 42.76
N ASN A 374 15.74 53.56 43.73
CA ASN A 374 16.05 54.84 44.36
C ASN A 374 15.53 54.84 45.81
N GLY A 375 16.34 54.30 46.72
CA GLY A 375 16.02 54.28 48.15
C GLY A 375 16.06 55.65 48.82
N VAL A 376 15.06 55.95 49.65
CA VAL A 376 15.10 57.04 50.65
C VAL A 376 15.00 56.41 52.04
N SER A 377 16.13 56.30 52.74
CA SER A 377 16.23 55.68 54.07
C SER A 377 16.30 56.72 55.19
N THR A 378 15.20 56.96 55.91
CA THR A 378 15.11 57.74 57.16
C THR A 378 13.71 57.54 57.78
N VAL A 379 13.49 57.24 59.07
CA VAL A 379 14.40 56.88 60.19
C VAL A 379 13.66 55.86 61.09
N ASP A 380 14.38 55.03 61.84
CA ASP A 380 13.85 54.27 62.99
C ASP A 380 13.48 55.20 64.16
N LEU A 381 12.44 54.86 64.93
CA LEU A 381 12.31 55.23 66.34
C LEU A 381 11.28 54.36 67.09
N SER A 382 11.83 53.38 67.81
CA SER A 382 11.26 52.58 68.89
C SER A 382 10.08 53.14 69.73
N GLN A 383 9.14 52.24 70.06
CA GLN A 383 8.35 52.18 71.32
C GLN A 383 7.51 53.40 71.76
N ASN A 384 6.18 53.21 71.89
CA ASN A 384 5.62 53.01 73.24
C ASN A 384 4.25 52.28 73.29
N SER A 385 4.05 51.59 74.39
CA SER A 385 2.93 50.78 74.85
C SER A 385 1.61 51.56 75.06
N SER A 386 0.45 50.94 74.84
CA SER A 386 -0.45 50.49 75.94
C SER A 386 -1.88 50.05 75.51
N ASN A 387 -2.31 48.93 76.10
CA ASN A 387 -3.65 48.36 76.31
C ASN A 387 -4.90 49.31 76.26
N ILE A 388 -6.08 48.78 75.88
CA ILE A 388 -7.18 48.42 76.83
C ILE A 388 -8.42 47.76 76.13
N VAL A 389 -8.67 46.49 76.49
CA VAL A 389 -9.93 45.80 76.89
C VAL A 389 -11.30 46.05 76.19
N SER A 390 -11.92 44.92 75.81
CA SER A 390 -13.38 44.63 75.63
C SER A 390 -14.16 45.25 74.45
N ALA A 391 -15.29 44.65 74.03
CA ALA A 391 -16.02 43.50 74.58
C ALA A 391 -16.29 42.40 73.54
#